data_AF-A0A535W943-F1
#
_entry.id   AF-A0A535W943-F1
#
_cell.length_a   1.000
_cell.length_b   1.000
_cell.length_c   1.000
_cell.angle_alpha   90.00
_cell.angle_beta   90.00
_cell.angle_gamma   90.00
#
_symmetry.space_group_name_H-M   'P 1'
#
loop_
_entity.id
_entity.type
_entity.pdbx_description
1 polymer ?
#
loop_
_entity_poly.entity_id
_entity_poly.type
_entity_poly.pdbx_seq_one_letter_code
_entity_poly.pdbx_strand_id
1 'polypeptide(L)' 'MTERAVKIELFDQFARVAQAAASGRRVEIVDVLANGERSVEELSRQVAMSVANTSRHLQVLKEAGLVAATR' A
#
# COMPACT_ATOMS: atom_id res chain seq x y z
N MET A 1 -6.87 16.70 -24.53
CA MET A 1 -6.13 17.14 -23.34
C MET A 1 -4.82 17.78 -23.78
N THR A 2 -4.35 18.82 -23.10
CA THR A 2 -3.02 19.40 -23.38
C THR A 2 -1.91 18.53 -22.78
N GLU A 3 -0.71 18.57 -23.36
CA GLU A 3 0.45 17.83 -22.84
C GLU A 3 0.73 18.14 -21.36
N ARG A 4 0.53 19.41 -20.96
CA ARG A 4 0.67 19.84 -19.56
C ARG A 4 -0.36 19.18 -18.64
N ALA A 5 -1.62 19.08 -19.06
CA ALA A 5 -2.67 18.46 -18.24
C ALA A 5 -2.36 16.96 -18.01
N VAL A 6 -1.85 16.27 -19.03
CA VAL A 6 -1.42 14.86 -18.90
C VAL A 6 -0.27 14.72 -17.91
N LYS A 7 0.73 15.62 -17.95
CA LYS A 7 1.85 15.60 -17.00
C LYS A 7 1.41 15.85 -15.56
N ILE A 8 0.46 16.76 -15.34
CA ILE A 8 -0.09 17.03 -14.00
C ILE A 8 -0.75 15.77 -13.45
N GLU A 9 -1.65 15.14 -14.22
CA GLU A 9 -2.31 13.90 -13.81
C GLU A 9 -1.28 12.79 -13.50
N LEU A 10 -0.24 12.64 -14.32
CA LEU A 10 0.82 11.67 -14.06
C LEU A 10 1.54 11.95 -12.72
N PHE A 11 1.86 13.21 -12.43
CA PHE A 11 2.50 13.57 -11.16
C PHE A 11 1.57 13.37 -9.96
N ASP A 12 0.27 13.62 -10.12
CA ASP A 12 -0.72 13.35 -9.08
C ASP A 12 -0.83 11.85 -8.78
N GLN A 13 -0.75 10.98 -9.80
CA GLN A 13 -0.66 9.53 -9.60
C GLN A 13 0.63 9.13 -8.86
N PHE A 14 1.78 9.72 -9.19
CA PHE A 14 3.01 9.46 -8.43
C PHE A 14 2.92 9.93 -6.98
N ALA A 15 2.34 11.10 -6.74
CA ALA A 15 2.12 11.62 -5.40
C ALA A 15 1.23 10.68 -4.57
N ARG A 16 0.19 10.09 -5.18
CA ARG A 16 -0.67 9.10 -4.54
C ARG A 16 0.10 7.86 -4.07
N VAL A 17 0.97 7.32 -4.93
CA VAL A 17 1.82 6.17 -4.57
C VAL A 17 2.81 6.55 -3.47
N ALA A 18 3.47 7.70 -3.59
CA ALA A 18 4.41 8.20 -2.59
C ALA A 18 3.76 8.40 -1.23
N GLN A 19 2.55 8.98 -1.19
CA GLN A 19 1.77 9.18 0.04
C GLN A 19 1.40 7.85 0.70
N ALA A 20 1.03 6.84 -0.09
CA ALA A 20 0.78 5.50 0.41
C ALA A 20 2.07 4.85 0.96
N ALA A 21 3.24 5.11 0.38
CA ALA A 21 4.51 4.62 0.92
C ALA A 21 5.04 5.41 2.14
N ALA A 22 4.60 6.67 2.34
CA ALA A 22 5.08 7.57 3.40
C ALA A 22 4.56 7.20 4.82
N SER A 23 4.70 5.95 5.24
CA SER A 23 4.42 5.46 6.59
C SER A 23 5.26 4.23 6.90
N GLY A 24 6.00 4.27 8.01
CA GLY A 24 6.84 3.15 8.43
C GLY A 24 6.09 1.82 8.54
N ARG A 25 4.85 1.84 9.07
CA ARG A 25 4.00 0.63 9.18
C ARG A 25 3.59 0.07 7.83
N ARG A 26 3.35 0.92 6.83
CA ARG A 26 3.01 0.47 5.48
C ARG A 26 4.22 -0.06 4.73
N VAL A 27 5.39 0.56 4.93
CA VAL A 27 6.66 0.04 4.39
C VAL A 27 7.00 -1.32 5.01
N GLU A 28 6.81 -1.49 6.33
CA GLU A 28 6.97 -2.77 7.03
C GLU A 28 6.05 -3.86 6.45
N ILE A 29 4.77 -3.54 6.21
CA ILE A 29 3.83 -4.47 5.54
C ILE A 29 4.31 -4.87 4.15
N VAL A 30 4.79 -3.92 3.34
CA VAL A 30 5.28 -4.18 1.99
C VAL A 30 6.53 -5.06 2.03
N ASP A 31 7.46 -4.81 2.95
CA ASP A 31 8.66 -5.63 3.14
C ASP A 31 8.31 -7.09 3.48
N VAL A 32 7.38 -7.29 4.43
CA VAL A 32 6.92 -8.64 4.80
C VAL A 32 6.26 -9.35 3.60
N LEU A 33 5.40 -8.66 2.84
CA LEU A 33 4.71 -9.26 1.69
C LEU A 33 5.63 -9.46 0.48
N ALA A 34 6.71 -8.69 0.34
CA ALA A 34 7.74 -8.93 -0.66
C ALA A 34 8.45 -10.28 -0.44
N ASN A 35 8.42 -10.81 0.79
CA ASN A 35 8.91 -12.14 1.17
C ASN A 35 7.86 -13.25 1.08
N GLY A 36 6.72 -12.97 0.44
CA GLY A 36 5.69 -13.95 0.11
C GLY A 36 4.29 -13.60 0.62
N GLU A 37 3.29 -14.25 0.03
CA GLU A 37 1.88 -14.10 0.39
C GLU A 37 1.61 -14.48 1.85
N ARG A 38 0.72 -13.73 2.50
CA ARG A 38 0.29 -13.95 3.88
C ARG A 38 -1.20 -13.65 3.99
N SER A 39 -1.89 -14.40 4.85
CA SER A 39 -3.20 -13.98 5.35
C SER A 39 -3.08 -12.69 6.17
N VAL A 40 -4.19 -11.96 6.32
CA VAL A 40 -4.22 -10.73 7.11
C VAL A 40 -3.88 -11.03 8.57
N GLU A 41 -4.34 -12.17 9.10
CA GLU A 41 -4.07 -12.63 10.46
C GLU A 41 -2.59 -12.96 10.68
N GLU A 42 -1.92 -13.60 9.72
CA GLU A 42 -0.47 -13.86 9.78
C GLU A 42 0.32 -12.56 9.73
N LEU A 43 -0.03 -11.69 8.78
CA LEU A 43 0.64 -10.41 8.60
C LEU A 43 0.51 -9.55 9.86
N SER A 44 -0.69 -9.46 10.45
CA SER A 44 -0.92 -8.64 11.64
C SER A 44 -0.06 -9.09 12.83
N ARG A 45 0.20 -10.41 12.95
CA ARG A 45 1.12 -10.93 13.97
C ARG A 45 2.57 -10.55 13.68
N GLN A 46 3.02 -10.60 12.43
CA GLN A 46 4.41 -10.28 12.06
C GLN A 46 4.74 -8.80 12.24
N VAL A 47 3.80 -7.89 11.93
CA VAL A 47 4.00 -6.44 12.07
C VAL A 47 3.56 -5.89 13.44
N ALA A 48 3.20 -6.77 14.38
CA ALA A 48 2.71 -6.43 15.72
C ALA A 48 1.56 -5.40 15.74
N MET A 49 0.56 -5.61 14.88
CA MET A 49 -0.64 -4.76 14.77
C MET A 49 -1.92 -5.58 14.94
N SER A 50 -3.03 -4.90 15.27
CA SER A 50 -4.34 -5.56 15.21
C SER A 50 -4.71 -5.87 13.77
N VAL A 51 -5.55 -6.90 13.55
CA VAL A 51 -6.12 -7.22 12.23
C VAL A 51 -6.81 -5.99 11.65
N ALA A 52 -7.60 -5.26 12.44
CA ALA A 52 -8.31 -4.06 11.98
C ALA A 52 -7.36 -2.94 11.47
N ASN A 53 -6.26 -2.67 12.16
CA ASN A 53 -5.28 -1.66 11.72
C ASN A 53 -4.48 -2.16 10.51
N THR A 54 -4.13 -3.45 10.49
CA THR A 54 -3.44 -4.08 9.36
C THR A 54 -4.30 -3.99 8.10
N SER A 55 -5.58 -4.36 8.17
CA SER A 55 -6.54 -4.23 7.07
C SER A 55 -6.68 -2.80 6.56
N ARG A 56 -6.70 -1.81 7.47
CA ARG A 56 -6.74 -0.39 7.07
C ARG A 56 -5.50 0.01 6.27
N HIS A 57 -4.32 -0.43 6.67
CA HIS A 57 -3.08 -0.17 5.94
C HIS A 57 -3.03 -0.89 4.60
N LEU A 58 -3.43 -2.16 4.55
CA LEU A 58 -3.55 -2.92 3.32
C LEU A 58 -4.52 -2.27 2.34
N GLN A 59 -5.63 -1.70 2.81
CA GLN A 59 -6.58 -1.00 1.96
C GLN A 59 -5.94 0.24 1.30
N VAL A 60 -5.22 1.07 2.07
CA VAL A 60 -4.49 2.23 1.53
C VAL A 60 -3.44 1.80 0.50
N LEU A 61 -2.68 0.75 0.81
CA LEU A 61 -1.66 0.21 -0.10
C LEU A 61 -2.29 -0.35 -1.39
N LYS A 62 -3.41 -1.07 -1.27
CA LYS A 62 -4.14 -1.65 -2.40
C LYS A 62 -4.73 -0.58 -3.30
N GLU A 63 -5.31 0.47 -2.73
CA GLU A 63 -5.84 1.62 -3.47
C GLU A 63 -4.75 2.36 -4.26
N ALA A 64 -3.52 2.36 -3.74
CA ALA A 64 -2.34 2.89 -4.42
C ALA A 64 -1.64 1.89 -5.35
N GLY A 65 -2.15 0.66 -5.48
CA GLY A 65 -1.58 -0.39 -6.33
C GLY A 65 -0.27 -1.01 -5.82
N LEU A 66 0.09 -0.77 -4.56
CA LEU A 66 1.33 -1.28 -3.95
C LEU A 66 1.21 -2.74 -3.47
N VAL A 67 -0.01 -3.23 -3.23
CA VAL A 67 -0.27 -4.63 -2.86
C VAL A 67 -1.48 -5.15 -3.63
N ALA A 68 -1.53 -6.46 -3.85
CA ALA A 68 -2.69 -7.16 -4.38
C ALA A 68 -3.32 -8.05 -3.29
N ALA A 69 -4.59 -8.42 -3.48
CA ALA A 69 -5.29 -9.34 -2.60
C ALA A 69 -6.08 -10.35 -3.43
N THR A 70 -5.93 -11.61 -3.08
CA THR A 70 -6.65 -12.77 -3.64
C THR A 70 -7.72 -13.23 -2.62
N ARG A 71 -8.69 -14.04 -3.08
CA ARG A 71 -9.68 -14.68 -2.20
C ARG A 71 -9.34 -16.14 -2.00
#